data_AF-A0A973Q2D1-F1
#
_entry.id   AF-A0A973Q2D1-F1
#
_cell.length_a   1.000
_cell.length_b   1.000
_cell.length_c   1.000
_cell.angle_alpha   90.00
_cell.angle_beta   90.00
_cell.angle_gamma   90.00
#
_symmetry.space_group_name_H-M   'P 1'
#
loop_
_entity.id
_entity.type
_entity.pdbx_description
1 polymer ?
#
loop_
_entity_poly.entity_id
_entity_poly.type
_entity_poly.pdbx_seq_one_letter_code
_entity_poly.pdbx_strand_id
1 'polypeptide(L)'
;MARKSEVDRTRQHLETAAQIVQSHRGIGGPEVAETLRKLAGPFGHRMLVQDRDSDRVPAGTTNLAISVPERLRKQIQDAAVDSADSPSAKVTDLLSRVLSERIPQVLSGKLTPREIPREPRGSGVKKVNLNVPVDSALLERLRGQLPELGERLGFELKATAAGIGFRLLLDEYGLEYETSQNQLADTQMLQLYLPPRLAEEITARLDKAEMIQALNEGYAKALAGEWTPYPVPKAARGSEFARVRLVTHADSNLVDRVRTMAPQLSEALGFRVTPQSLAIDYLISELGLEDLADAEYGPTGG
;
A
#
# COMPACT_ATOMS: atom_id res chain seq x y z
N MET A 1 -32.62 7.09 -14.52
CA MET A 1 -31.72 7.74 -15.51
C MET A 1 -30.33 7.16 -15.35
N ALA A 2 -29.80 6.47 -16.37
CA ALA A 2 -28.45 5.93 -16.31
C ALA A 2 -27.42 7.07 -16.40
N ARG A 3 -26.48 7.15 -15.45
CA ARG A 3 -25.38 8.10 -15.52
C ARG A 3 -24.53 7.76 -16.75
N LYS A 4 -24.39 8.71 -17.69
CA LYS A 4 -23.41 8.57 -18.80
C LYS A 4 -22.04 8.27 -18.21
N SER A 5 -21.36 7.30 -18.81
CA SER A 5 -19.99 6.92 -18.44
C SER A 5 -19.06 8.13 -18.57
N GLU A 6 -18.00 8.17 -17.77
CA GLU A 6 -16.99 9.23 -17.81
C GLU A 6 -16.34 9.37 -19.20
N VAL A 7 -16.23 8.25 -19.92
CA VAL A 7 -15.75 8.17 -21.31
C VAL A 7 -16.68 8.92 -22.28
N ASP A 8 -18.00 8.76 -22.14
CA ASP A 8 -18.96 9.43 -23.01
C ASP A 8 -19.00 10.95 -22.77
N ARG A 9 -18.79 11.39 -21.52
CA ARG A 9 -18.67 12.83 -21.21
C ARG A 9 -17.42 13.44 -21.83
N THR A 10 -16.30 12.73 -21.72
CA THR A 10 -15.03 13.17 -22.31
C THR A 10 -15.12 13.27 -23.84
N ARG A 11 -15.75 12.28 -24.49
CA ARG A 11 -16.04 12.32 -25.93
C ARG A 11 -16.88 13.54 -26.31
N GLN A 12 -17.96 13.77 -25.59
CA GLN A 12 -18.86 14.90 -25.84
C GLN A 12 -18.15 16.25 -25.68
N HIS A 13 -17.24 16.39 -24.71
CA HIS A 13 -16.43 17.59 -24.54
C HIS A 13 -15.47 17.83 -25.70
N LEU A 14 -14.81 16.78 -26.20
CA LEU A 14 -13.89 16.88 -27.35
C LEU A 14 -14.62 17.26 -28.64
N GLU A 15 -15.81 16.70 -28.88
CA GLU A 15 -16.65 17.07 -30.04
C GLU A 15 -17.12 18.52 -29.96
N THR A 16 -17.55 18.95 -28.77
CA THR A 16 -17.97 20.34 -28.53
C THR A 16 -16.80 21.30 -28.77
N ALA A 17 -15.62 20.97 -28.25
CA ALA A 17 -14.41 21.76 -28.48
C ALA A 17 -14.05 21.84 -29.97
N ALA A 18 -14.14 20.74 -30.72
CA ALA A 18 -13.91 20.73 -32.16
C ALA A 18 -14.86 21.66 -32.93
N GLN A 19 -16.13 21.71 -32.53
CA GLN A 19 -17.13 22.59 -33.14
C GLN A 19 -16.88 24.07 -32.83
N ILE A 20 -16.43 24.38 -31.62
CA ILE A 20 -16.05 25.75 -31.23
C ILE A 20 -14.84 26.22 -32.04
N VAL A 21 -13.79 25.39 -32.13
CA VAL A 21 -12.58 25.67 -32.91
C VAL A 21 -12.90 25.88 -34.40
N GLN A 22 -13.81 25.09 -34.98
CA GLN A 22 -14.20 25.25 -36.38
C GLN A 22 -15.02 26.53 -36.65
N SER A 23 -15.84 26.96 -35.69
CA SER A 23 -16.70 28.14 -35.85
C SER A 23 -15.97 29.46 -35.60
N HIS A 24 -14.87 29.46 -34.84
CA HIS A 24 -14.10 30.65 -34.52
C HIS A 24 -12.88 30.79 -35.44
N ARG A 25 -12.97 31.66 -36.45
CA ARG A 25 -11.83 32.06 -37.29
C ARG A 25 -10.78 32.78 -36.43
N GLY A 26 -9.79 32.04 -35.93
CA GLY A 26 -8.66 32.60 -35.18
C GLY A 26 -8.05 31.66 -34.13
N ILE A 27 -8.76 30.62 -33.70
CA ILE A 27 -8.26 29.67 -32.71
C ILE A 27 -8.01 28.33 -33.43
N GLY A 28 -6.76 27.93 -33.61
CA GLY A 28 -6.34 26.58 -33.99
C GLY A 28 -6.56 26.12 -35.43
N GLY A 29 -7.34 26.82 -36.25
CA GLY A 29 -7.57 26.43 -37.65
C GLY A 29 -8.27 25.08 -37.84
N PRO A 30 -8.56 24.67 -39.09
CA PRO A 30 -9.30 23.44 -39.39
C PRO A 30 -8.64 22.16 -38.85
N GLU A 31 -7.31 22.15 -38.78
CA GLU A 31 -6.50 21.00 -38.36
C GLU A 31 -6.68 20.65 -36.87
N VAL A 32 -6.83 21.65 -36.00
CA VAL A 32 -7.08 21.42 -34.57
C VAL A 32 -8.48 20.86 -34.35
N ALA A 33 -9.49 21.36 -35.08
CA ALA A 33 -10.84 20.80 -35.02
C ALA A 33 -10.88 19.35 -35.52
N GLU A 34 -10.13 19.02 -36.58
CA GLU A 34 -10.00 17.65 -37.07
C GLU A 34 -9.31 16.74 -36.05
N THR A 35 -8.25 17.22 -35.41
CA THR A 35 -7.52 16.47 -34.37
C THR A 35 -8.42 16.16 -33.18
N LEU A 36 -9.18 17.14 -32.68
CA LEU A 36 -10.13 16.94 -31.58
C LEU A 36 -11.22 15.92 -31.93
N ARG A 37 -11.70 15.87 -33.18
CA ARG A 37 -12.64 14.82 -33.64
C ARG A 37 -11.99 13.44 -33.70
N LYS A 38 -10.74 13.35 -34.15
CA LYS A 38 -9.96 12.10 -34.12
C LYS A 38 -9.79 11.59 -32.68
N LEU A 39 -9.53 12.49 -31.73
CA LEU A 39 -9.44 12.17 -30.30
C LEU A 39 -10.78 11.72 -29.69
N ALA A 40 -11.90 12.27 -30.14
CA ALA A 40 -13.25 11.87 -29.72
C ALA A 40 -13.67 10.50 -30.28
N GLY A 41 -13.11 10.10 -31.43
CA GLY A 41 -13.42 8.84 -32.10
C GLY A 41 -13.03 7.58 -31.33
N PRO A 42 -13.46 6.39 -31.79
CA PRO A 42 -12.99 5.12 -31.27
C PRO A 42 -11.46 5.06 -31.28
N PHE A 43 -10.86 4.65 -30.15
CA PHE A 43 -9.40 4.62 -29.97
C PHE A 43 -8.68 5.97 -29.99
N GLY A 44 -9.38 7.11 -30.02
CA GLY A 44 -8.74 8.43 -29.99
C GLY A 44 -7.86 8.65 -28.74
N HIS A 45 -8.20 8.02 -27.61
CA HIS A 45 -7.32 7.99 -26.42
C HIS A 45 -5.93 7.40 -26.72
N ARG A 46 -5.80 6.46 -27.67
CA ARG A 46 -4.50 5.90 -28.09
C ARG A 46 -3.64 6.90 -28.85
N MET A 47 -4.23 7.96 -29.40
CA MET A 47 -3.48 9.06 -30.03
C MET A 47 -2.98 10.08 -28.99
N LEU A 48 -3.61 10.14 -27.81
CA LEU A 48 -3.13 10.90 -26.65
C LEU A 48 -2.11 10.14 -25.81
N VAL A 49 -2.09 8.81 -25.95
CA VAL A 49 -0.93 8.04 -25.54
C VAL A 49 0.20 8.49 -26.46
N GLN A 50 0.94 9.52 -26.03
CA GLN A 50 2.26 9.87 -26.55
C GLN A 50 2.95 8.57 -26.94
N ASP A 51 3.51 8.51 -28.15
CA ASP A 51 4.31 7.39 -28.63
C ASP A 51 5.05 6.78 -27.45
N ARG A 52 4.55 5.63 -26.96
CA ARG A 52 5.21 4.85 -25.91
C ARG A 52 6.59 4.38 -26.38
N ASP A 53 6.92 4.61 -27.64
CA ASP A 53 8.25 4.49 -28.20
C ASP A 53 9.24 5.52 -27.63
N SER A 54 8.78 6.65 -27.08
CA SER A 54 9.61 7.55 -26.26
C SER A 54 9.85 7.06 -24.82
N ASP A 55 9.05 6.08 -24.36
CA ASP A 55 9.21 5.33 -23.11
C ASP A 55 9.88 3.96 -23.33
N ARG A 56 10.32 3.64 -24.55
CA ARG A 56 11.17 2.45 -24.76
C ARG A 56 12.47 2.71 -24.03
N VAL A 57 12.68 1.91 -22.99
CA VAL A 57 13.97 1.74 -22.32
C VAL A 57 15.05 1.65 -23.41
N PRO A 58 16.02 2.60 -23.46
CA PRO A 58 17.03 2.63 -24.51
C PRO A 58 17.68 1.26 -24.70
N ALA A 59 17.98 0.88 -25.94
CA ALA A 59 18.65 -0.39 -26.22
C ALA A 59 19.94 -0.51 -25.38
N GLY A 60 20.12 -1.65 -24.72
CA GLY A 60 21.24 -1.87 -23.79
C GLY A 60 21.00 -1.41 -22.35
N THR A 61 19.88 -0.78 -22.05
CA THR A 61 19.49 -0.45 -20.67
C THR A 61 18.38 -1.37 -20.16
N THR A 62 18.35 -1.60 -18.85
CA THR A 62 17.29 -2.31 -18.13
C THR A 62 16.69 -1.35 -17.12
N ASN A 63 15.36 -1.33 -17.03
CA ASN A 63 14.68 -0.51 -16.04
C ASN A 63 14.87 -1.08 -14.62
N LEU A 64 15.48 -0.30 -13.74
CA LEU A 64 15.57 -0.59 -12.31
C LEU A 64 14.33 -0.01 -11.62
N ALA A 65 13.39 -0.88 -11.25
CA ALA A 65 12.19 -0.49 -10.51
C ALA A 65 12.51 -0.38 -9.01
N ILE A 66 12.50 0.85 -8.49
CA ILE A 66 12.78 1.17 -7.09
C ILE A 66 11.47 1.49 -6.37
N SER A 67 11.09 0.67 -5.39
CA SER A 67 9.89 0.93 -4.58
C SER A 67 10.21 1.96 -3.49
N VAL A 68 9.61 3.14 -3.57
CA VAL A 68 9.85 4.27 -2.67
C VAL A 68 8.54 4.84 -2.12
N PRO A 69 8.53 5.47 -0.94
CA PRO A 69 7.39 6.27 -0.49
C PRO A 69 7.03 7.37 -1.51
N GLU A 70 5.74 7.61 -1.74
CA GLU A 70 5.25 8.59 -2.72
C GLU A 70 5.85 10.00 -2.50
N ARG A 71 5.98 10.43 -1.23
CA ARG A 71 6.63 11.69 -0.87
C ARG A 71 8.09 11.77 -1.34
N LEU A 72 8.84 10.68 -1.17
CA LEU A 72 10.27 10.63 -1.51
C LEU A 72 10.48 10.53 -3.01
N ARG A 73 9.58 9.87 -3.75
CA ARG A 73 9.61 9.92 -5.21
C ARG A 73 9.62 11.37 -5.69
N LYS A 74 8.67 12.17 -5.20
CA LYS A 74 8.56 13.59 -5.59
C LYS A 74 9.82 14.36 -5.19
N GLN A 75 10.29 14.22 -3.95
CA GLN A 75 11.51 14.89 -3.47
C GLN A 75 12.76 14.53 -4.29
N ILE A 76 12.94 13.26 -4.66
CA ILE A 76 14.05 12.81 -5.53
C ILE A 76 13.93 13.45 -6.91
N GLN A 77 12.73 13.48 -7.49
CA GLN A 77 12.51 14.06 -8.82
C GLN A 77 12.73 15.58 -8.83
N ASP A 78 12.23 16.28 -7.81
CA ASP A 78 12.40 17.73 -7.65
C ASP A 78 13.89 18.07 -7.44
N ALA A 79 14.58 17.37 -6.53
CA ALA A 79 16.02 17.58 -6.28
C ALA A 79 16.89 17.25 -7.51
N ALA A 80 16.49 16.25 -8.32
CA ALA A 80 17.16 15.96 -9.58
C ALA A 80 17.04 17.12 -10.56
N VAL A 81 15.87 17.75 -10.67
CA VAL A 81 15.66 18.93 -11.54
C VAL A 81 16.43 20.14 -11.01
N ASP A 82 16.39 20.39 -9.70
CA ASP A 82 17.06 21.54 -9.08
C ASP A 82 18.60 21.46 -9.21
N SER A 83 19.16 20.25 -9.28
CA SER A 83 20.59 20.02 -9.48
C SER A 83 21.01 19.98 -10.96
N ALA A 84 20.07 20.09 -11.90
CA ALA A 84 20.38 20.02 -13.32
C ALA A 84 20.87 21.37 -13.87
N ASP A 85 22.01 21.36 -14.56
CA ASP A 85 22.52 22.53 -15.29
C ASP A 85 21.60 22.96 -16.46
N SER A 86 20.74 22.04 -16.93
CA SER A 86 19.82 22.28 -18.02
C SER A 86 18.37 22.14 -17.57
N PRO A 87 17.53 23.18 -17.72
CA PRO A 87 16.11 23.13 -17.35
C PRO A 87 15.28 22.20 -18.25
N SER A 88 15.84 21.73 -19.37
CA SER A 88 15.17 20.79 -20.29
C SER A 88 15.56 19.33 -20.08
N ALA A 89 16.46 19.04 -19.14
CA ALA A 89 16.89 17.67 -18.87
C ALA A 89 15.72 16.83 -18.32
N LYS A 90 15.52 15.65 -18.91
CA LYS A 90 14.50 14.71 -18.40
C LYS A 90 14.97 14.14 -17.07
N VAL A 91 14.06 14.08 -16.10
CA VAL A 91 14.33 13.51 -14.76
C VAL A 91 14.88 12.08 -14.85
N THR A 92 14.37 11.27 -15.76
CA THR A 92 14.85 9.89 -15.99
C THR A 92 16.34 9.83 -16.34
N ASP A 93 16.80 10.77 -17.15
CA ASP A 93 18.18 10.81 -17.65
C ASP A 93 19.12 11.28 -16.54
N LEU A 94 18.66 12.23 -15.72
CA LEU A 94 19.38 12.72 -14.54
C LEU A 94 19.58 11.60 -13.52
N LEU A 95 18.51 10.86 -13.18
CA LEU A 95 18.59 9.73 -12.26
C LEU A 95 19.43 8.58 -12.83
N SER A 96 19.31 8.30 -14.13
CA SER A 96 20.10 7.28 -14.83
C SER A 96 21.59 7.59 -14.79
N ARG A 97 21.97 8.85 -15.02
CA ARG A 97 23.35 9.33 -14.95
C ARG A 97 23.95 9.10 -13.57
N VAL A 98 23.23 9.49 -12.51
CA VAL A 98 23.68 9.28 -11.11
C VAL A 98 23.93 7.80 -10.84
N LEU A 99 22.99 6.91 -11.18
CA LEU A 99 23.17 5.48 -10.95
C LEU A 99 24.31 4.89 -11.78
N SER A 100 24.45 5.31 -13.04
CA SER A 100 25.51 4.83 -13.92
C SER A 100 26.90 5.23 -13.43
N GLU A 101 27.03 6.38 -12.78
CA GLU A 101 28.29 6.84 -12.18
C GLU A 101 28.57 6.20 -10.82
N ARG A 102 27.56 6.11 -9.95
CA ARG A 102 27.72 5.72 -8.55
C ARG A 102 27.79 4.21 -8.35
N ILE A 103 27.06 3.40 -9.12
CA ILE A 103 27.10 1.94 -8.99
C ILE A 103 28.53 1.38 -9.18
N PRO A 104 29.33 1.77 -10.19
CA PRO A 104 30.72 1.35 -10.30
C PRO A 104 31.58 1.71 -9.07
N GLN A 105 31.31 2.86 -8.43
CA GLN A 105 32.01 3.28 -7.21
C GLN A 105 31.67 2.35 -6.03
N VAL A 106 30.41 1.90 -5.93
CA VAL A 106 30.00 0.89 -4.95
C VAL A 106 30.66 -0.46 -5.26
N LEU A 107 30.62 -0.94 -6.50
CA LEU A 107 31.22 -2.24 -6.87
C LEU A 107 32.72 -2.27 -6.56
N SER A 108 33.43 -1.16 -6.81
CA SER A 108 34.86 -1.03 -6.49
C SER A 108 35.17 -0.77 -5.01
N GLY A 109 34.16 -0.53 -4.17
CA GLY A 109 34.34 -0.21 -2.74
C GLY A 109 34.79 1.23 -2.46
N LYS A 110 34.84 2.10 -3.48
CA LYS A 110 35.14 3.53 -3.31
C LYS A 110 34.02 4.30 -2.63
N LEU A 111 32.79 3.81 -2.75
CA LEU A 111 31.59 4.41 -2.17
C LEU A 111 30.86 3.37 -1.32
N THR A 112 30.47 3.77 -0.11
CA THR A 112 29.67 2.97 0.81
C THR A 112 28.31 3.66 0.98
N PRO A 113 27.22 3.13 0.38
CA PRO A 113 25.90 3.74 0.52
C PRO A 113 25.42 3.70 1.96
N ARG A 114 24.77 4.76 2.44
CA ARG A 114 24.23 4.81 3.81
C ARG A 114 23.17 3.73 4.04
N GLU A 115 23.11 3.18 5.25
CA GLU A 115 21.99 2.29 5.61
C GLU A 115 20.70 3.10 5.78
N ILE A 116 19.66 2.68 5.07
CA ILE A 116 18.30 3.18 5.27
C ILE A 116 17.54 2.21 6.19
N PRO A 117 16.93 2.71 7.28
CA PRO A 117 16.08 1.90 8.14
C PRO A 117 14.89 1.33 7.35
N ARG A 118 14.50 0.09 7.67
CA ARG A 118 13.36 -0.56 7.00
C ARG A 118 12.07 0.09 7.46
N GLU A 119 11.17 0.32 6.51
CA GLU A 119 9.77 0.57 6.85
C GLU A 119 9.22 -0.57 7.69
N PRO A 120 8.62 -0.25 8.85
CA PRO A 120 7.94 -1.25 9.63
C PRO A 120 6.81 -1.88 8.80
N ARG A 121 6.55 -3.17 9.04
CA ARG A 121 5.45 -3.86 8.37
C ARG A 121 4.14 -3.20 8.79
N GLY A 122 3.29 -2.88 7.81
CA GLY A 122 1.99 -2.27 8.07
C GLY A 122 2.03 -0.76 8.31
N SER A 123 3.14 -0.06 8.02
CA SER A 123 3.28 1.39 8.23
C SER A 123 2.28 2.27 7.47
N GLY A 124 1.41 1.69 6.63
CA GLY A 124 0.41 2.43 5.84
C GLY A 124 1.01 3.33 4.76
N VAL A 125 2.34 3.38 4.65
CA VAL A 125 3.05 4.23 3.70
C VAL A 125 2.75 3.77 2.27
N LYS A 126 2.09 4.64 1.51
CA LYS A 126 1.86 4.43 0.09
C LYS A 126 3.20 4.44 -0.66
N LYS A 127 3.53 3.29 -1.23
CA LYS A 127 4.73 3.10 -2.06
C LYS A 127 4.38 3.20 -3.54
N VAL A 128 5.29 3.76 -4.30
CA VAL A 128 5.23 3.90 -5.75
C VAL A 128 6.54 3.41 -6.35
N ASN A 129 6.51 2.99 -7.61
CA ASN A 129 7.72 2.60 -8.32
C ASN A 129 8.35 3.84 -8.97
N LEU A 130 9.62 4.07 -8.66
CA LEU A 130 10.52 4.95 -9.38
C LEU A 130 11.31 4.09 -10.37
N ASN A 131 11.05 4.28 -11.66
CA ASN A 131 11.66 3.53 -12.75
C ASN A 131 12.88 4.30 -13.27
N VAL A 132 14.07 3.73 -13.13
CA VAL A 132 15.31 4.36 -13.57
C VAL A 132 16.03 3.43 -14.56
N PRO A 133 16.24 3.84 -15.83
CA PRO A 133 17.01 3.03 -16.77
C PRO A 133 18.47 2.99 -16.34
N VAL A 134 19.06 1.81 -16.29
CA VAL A 134 20.48 1.59 -15.99
C VAL A 134 21.06 0.68 -17.05
N ASP A 135 22.33 0.86 -17.40
CA ASP A 135 23.04 -0.07 -18.29
C ASP A 135 22.85 -1.53 -17.84
N SER A 136 22.44 -2.40 -18.76
CA SER A 136 22.07 -3.79 -18.45
C SER A 136 23.25 -4.58 -17.93
N ALA A 137 24.44 -4.40 -18.51
CA ALA A 137 25.66 -5.10 -18.09
C ALA A 137 26.11 -4.63 -16.70
N LEU A 138 26.01 -3.33 -16.42
CA LEU A 138 26.27 -2.77 -15.09
C LEU A 138 25.30 -3.35 -14.05
N LEU A 139 24.02 -3.45 -14.38
CA LEU A 139 23.01 -3.99 -13.49
C LEU A 139 23.17 -5.49 -13.24
N GLU A 140 23.57 -6.26 -14.26
CA GLU A 140 23.92 -7.68 -14.11
C GLU A 140 25.14 -7.87 -13.21
N ARG A 141 26.19 -7.07 -13.40
CA ARG A 141 27.37 -7.07 -12.52
C ARG A 141 27.00 -6.74 -11.08
N LEU A 142 26.17 -5.72 -10.87
CA LEU A 142 25.67 -5.36 -9.55
C LEU A 142 24.93 -6.53 -8.91
N ARG A 143 24.02 -7.18 -9.64
CA ARG A 143 23.26 -8.34 -9.17
C ARG A 143 24.16 -9.52 -8.79
N GLY A 144 25.18 -9.81 -9.60
CA GLY A 144 26.15 -10.88 -9.34
C GLY A 144 26.97 -10.66 -8.07
N GLN A 145 27.22 -9.40 -7.69
CA GLN A 145 27.99 -9.04 -6.49
C GLN A 145 27.13 -8.73 -5.26
N LEU A 146 25.78 -8.82 -5.34
CA LEU A 146 24.91 -8.50 -4.20
C LEU A 146 25.21 -9.31 -2.92
N PRO A 147 25.55 -10.62 -2.96
CA PRO A 147 25.88 -11.36 -1.75
C PRO A 147 27.11 -10.78 -1.02
N GLU A 148 28.23 -10.61 -1.74
CA GLU A 148 29.48 -10.04 -1.21
C GLU A 148 29.29 -8.58 -0.74
N LEU A 149 28.54 -7.79 -1.51
CA LEU A 149 28.17 -6.42 -1.12
C LEU A 149 27.31 -6.42 0.15
N GLY A 150 26.41 -7.40 0.30
CA GLY A 150 25.59 -7.59 1.49
C GLY A 150 26.44 -7.79 2.74
N GLU A 151 27.41 -8.70 2.69
CA GLU A 151 28.35 -8.95 3.80
C GLU A 151 29.20 -7.70 4.08
N ARG A 152 29.85 -7.16 3.05
CA ARG A 152 30.77 -6.02 3.18
C ARG A 152 30.10 -4.77 3.75
N LEU A 153 28.85 -4.54 3.38
CA LEU A 153 28.11 -3.37 3.81
C LEU A 153 27.29 -3.62 5.11
N GLY A 154 27.29 -4.83 5.66
CA GLY A 154 26.46 -5.19 6.82
C GLY A 154 24.95 -5.31 6.49
N PHE A 155 24.62 -5.52 5.22
CA PHE A 155 23.27 -5.57 4.65
C PHE A 155 22.88 -6.98 4.20
N GLU A 156 23.42 -8.05 4.77
CA GLU A 156 23.36 -9.43 4.24
C GLU A 156 21.96 -9.90 3.74
N LEU A 157 20.86 -9.51 4.40
CA LEU A 157 19.48 -9.86 3.99
C LEU A 157 18.74 -8.71 3.25
N LYS A 158 19.44 -7.65 2.88
CA LYS A 158 18.90 -6.34 2.45
C LYS A 158 19.52 -5.80 1.16
N ALA A 159 20.66 -6.32 0.72
CA ALA A 159 21.32 -5.87 -0.50
C ALA A 159 20.52 -6.31 -1.74
N THR A 160 19.68 -5.42 -2.25
CA THR A 160 19.02 -5.56 -3.56
C THR A 160 19.51 -4.46 -4.48
N ALA A 161 19.53 -4.69 -5.79
CA ALA A 161 19.91 -3.65 -6.75
C ALA A 161 19.03 -2.39 -6.61
N ALA A 162 17.73 -2.57 -6.38
CA ALA A 162 16.80 -1.47 -6.12
C ALA A 162 17.12 -0.74 -4.81
N GLY A 163 17.44 -1.48 -3.74
CA GLY A 163 17.81 -0.90 -2.45
C GLY A 163 19.12 -0.10 -2.51
N ILE A 164 20.12 -0.58 -3.25
CA ILE A 164 21.37 0.15 -3.50
C ILE A 164 21.09 1.40 -4.34
N GLY A 165 20.34 1.26 -5.45
CA GLY A 165 19.96 2.40 -6.28
C GLY A 165 19.22 3.48 -5.48
N PHE A 166 18.29 3.09 -4.61
CA PHE A 166 17.58 4.03 -3.76
C PHE A 166 18.51 4.81 -2.83
N ARG A 167 19.45 4.12 -2.16
CA ARG A 167 20.42 4.74 -1.25
C ARG A 167 21.32 5.73 -1.96
N LEU A 168 21.80 5.35 -3.14
CA LEU A 168 22.63 6.22 -3.97
C LEU A 168 21.90 7.49 -4.39
N LEU A 169 20.61 7.41 -4.71
CA LEU A 169 19.82 8.60 -5.05
C LEU A 169 19.58 9.49 -3.82
N LEU A 170 19.34 8.92 -2.64
CA LEU A 170 19.22 9.73 -1.42
C LEU A 170 20.53 10.41 -1.04
N ASP A 171 21.65 9.67 -1.09
CA ASP A 171 22.98 10.19 -0.78
C ASP A 171 23.40 11.29 -1.77
N GLU A 172 23.11 11.11 -3.07
CA GLU A 172 23.40 12.12 -4.11
C GLU A 172 22.66 13.44 -3.87
N TYR A 173 21.37 13.35 -3.53
CA TYR A 173 20.51 14.53 -3.38
C TYR A 173 20.42 15.04 -1.94
N GLY A 174 21.20 14.50 -1.01
CA GLY A 174 21.19 14.91 0.39
C GLY A 174 19.83 14.73 1.08
N LEU A 175 19.07 13.71 0.68
CA LEU A 175 17.71 13.46 1.18
C LEU A 175 17.74 12.50 2.37
N GLU A 176 17.15 12.91 3.49
CA GLU A 176 17.01 12.05 4.65
C GLU A 176 15.83 11.07 4.50
N TYR A 177 16.07 9.82 4.91
CA TYR A 177 15.01 8.81 5.01
C TYR A 177 14.49 8.73 6.44
N GLU A 178 13.30 9.27 6.66
CA GLU A 178 12.57 9.06 7.91
C GLU A 178 11.59 7.90 7.73
N THR A 179 11.73 6.86 8.56
CA THR A 179 10.69 5.84 8.67
C THR A 179 9.42 6.47 9.19
N SER A 180 8.29 6.14 8.59
CA SER A 180 7.02 6.48 9.20
C SER A 180 6.89 5.79 10.55
N GLN A 181 6.40 6.51 11.55
CA GLN A 181 6.03 5.91 12.83
C GLN A 181 5.11 4.72 12.54
N ASN A 182 5.50 3.54 13.01
CA ASN A 182 4.64 2.39 12.89
C ASN A 182 3.44 2.65 13.80
N GLN A 183 2.32 3.12 13.24
CA GLN A 183 1.08 3.25 13.99
C GLN A 183 0.65 1.90 14.61
N LEU A 184 1.22 0.79 14.11
CA LEU A 184 0.99 -0.56 14.59
C LEU A 184 2.12 -1.11 15.47
N ALA A 185 3.14 -0.32 15.84
CA ALA A 185 4.27 -0.80 16.66
C ALA A 185 3.80 -1.45 17.96
N ASP A 186 2.83 -0.82 18.61
CA ASP A 186 2.29 -1.26 19.89
C ASP A 186 1.02 -2.10 19.71
N THR A 187 0.71 -2.54 18.49
CA THR A 187 -0.49 -3.34 18.21
C THR A 187 -0.17 -4.78 17.82
N GLN A 188 -0.96 -5.72 18.31
CA GLN A 188 -0.90 -7.13 17.96
C GLN A 188 -1.93 -7.43 16.88
N MET A 189 -1.50 -8.09 15.80
CA MET A 189 -2.41 -8.60 14.77
C MET A 189 -3.29 -9.72 15.36
N LEU A 190 -4.60 -9.58 15.20
CA LEU A 190 -5.61 -10.57 15.56
C LEU A 190 -6.24 -11.16 14.30
N GLN A 191 -6.41 -12.48 14.30
CA GLN A 191 -7.13 -13.21 13.26
C GLN A 191 -8.44 -13.70 13.86
N LEU A 192 -9.53 -13.03 13.51
CA LEU A 192 -10.86 -13.37 13.95
C LEU A 192 -11.49 -14.30 12.89
N TYR A 193 -11.96 -15.46 13.33
CA TYR A 193 -12.59 -16.45 12.44
C TYR A 193 -14.10 -16.46 12.67
N LEU A 194 -14.84 -15.91 11.70
CA LEU A 194 -16.28 -15.70 11.79
C LEU A 194 -16.99 -16.18 10.51
N PRO A 195 -18.31 -16.36 10.54
CA PRO A 195 -19.15 -16.55 9.36
C PRO A 195 -18.98 -15.40 8.36
N PRO A 196 -18.99 -15.68 7.03
CA PRO A 196 -18.82 -14.69 5.98
C PRO A 196 -19.73 -13.47 6.14
N ARG A 197 -21.03 -13.70 6.37
CA ARG A 197 -22.03 -12.64 6.48
C ARG A 197 -21.78 -11.72 7.68
N LEU A 198 -21.34 -12.29 8.80
CA LEU A 198 -20.97 -11.51 9.98
C LEU A 198 -19.71 -10.67 9.71
N ALA A 199 -18.73 -11.23 8.99
CA ALA A 199 -17.52 -10.48 8.64
C ALA A 199 -17.82 -9.33 7.68
N GLU A 200 -18.68 -9.59 6.68
CA GLU A 200 -19.15 -8.58 5.74
C GLU A 200 -19.85 -7.44 6.47
N GLU A 201 -20.81 -7.73 7.35
CA GLU A 201 -21.52 -6.70 8.14
C GLU A 201 -20.59 -5.89 9.04
N ILE A 202 -19.64 -6.53 9.73
CA ILE A 202 -18.64 -5.83 10.54
C ILE A 202 -17.80 -4.88 9.66
N THR A 203 -17.29 -5.37 8.52
CA THR A 203 -16.48 -4.54 7.62
C THR A 203 -17.28 -3.47 6.86
N ALA A 204 -18.60 -3.62 6.75
CA ALA A 204 -19.48 -2.61 6.17
C ALA A 204 -19.77 -1.46 7.14
N ARG A 205 -19.69 -1.72 8.46
CA ARG A 205 -20.02 -0.74 9.52
C ARG A 205 -18.79 -0.06 10.13
N LEU A 206 -17.66 -0.75 10.18
CA LEU A 206 -16.43 -0.24 10.77
C LEU A 206 -15.29 -0.24 9.76
N ASP A 207 -14.62 0.89 9.63
CA ASP A 207 -13.33 0.93 8.99
C ASP A 207 -12.23 0.30 9.89
N LYS A 208 -11.00 0.25 9.38
CA LYS A 208 -9.89 -0.37 10.11
C LYS A 208 -9.57 0.35 11.43
N ALA A 209 -9.63 1.68 11.46
CA ALA A 209 -9.30 2.47 12.65
C ALA A 209 -10.40 2.33 13.71
N GLU A 210 -11.66 2.39 13.29
CA GLU A 210 -12.82 2.20 14.17
C GLU A 210 -12.83 0.79 14.77
N MET A 211 -12.48 -0.23 13.98
CA MET A 211 -12.36 -1.61 14.47
C MET A 211 -11.26 -1.75 15.52
N ILE A 212 -10.09 -1.11 15.33
CA ILE A 212 -9.01 -1.13 16.34
C ILE A 212 -9.50 -0.48 17.64
N GLN A 213 -10.20 0.66 17.54
CA GLN A 213 -10.74 1.37 18.69
C GLN A 213 -11.77 0.52 19.45
N ALA A 214 -12.75 -0.05 18.75
CA ALA A 214 -13.78 -0.90 19.36
C ALA A 214 -13.16 -2.11 20.08
N LEU A 215 -12.14 -2.75 19.50
CA LEU A 215 -11.45 -3.87 20.14
C LEU A 215 -10.70 -3.47 21.40
N ASN A 216 -10.02 -2.32 21.38
CA ASN A 216 -9.32 -1.80 22.55
C ASN A 216 -10.31 -1.43 23.67
N GLU A 217 -11.44 -0.83 23.32
CA GLU A 217 -12.52 -0.51 24.26
C GLU A 217 -13.10 -1.78 24.88
N GLY A 218 -13.43 -2.79 24.06
CA GLY A 218 -13.95 -4.07 24.55
C GLY A 218 -12.99 -4.79 25.50
N TYR A 219 -11.69 -4.80 25.19
CA TYR A 219 -10.68 -5.34 26.10
C TYR A 219 -10.56 -4.53 27.39
N ALA A 220 -10.59 -3.20 27.32
CA ALA A 220 -10.55 -2.35 28.51
C ALA A 220 -11.76 -2.59 29.42
N LYS A 221 -12.98 -2.62 28.86
CA LYS A 221 -14.22 -2.88 29.61
C LYS A 221 -14.24 -4.29 30.22
N ALA A 222 -13.80 -5.30 29.46
CA ALA A 222 -13.68 -6.67 29.98
C ALA A 222 -12.67 -6.75 31.15
N LEU A 223 -11.51 -6.09 31.03
CA LEU A 223 -10.49 -6.03 32.08
C LEU A 223 -10.96 -5.27 33.33
N ALA A 224 -11.81 -4.25 33.15
CA ALA A 224 -12.41 -3.48 34.25
C ALA A 224 -13.64 -4.16 34.88
N GLY A 225 -14.18 -5.21 34.25
CA GLY A 225 -15.44 -5.84 34.67
C GLY A 225 -16.69 -5.00 34.36
N GLU A 226 -16.56 -3.97 33.53
CA GLU A 226 -17.66 -3.08 33.08
C GLU A 226 -18.53 -3.73 32.00
N TRP A 227 -17.97 -4.74 31.32
CA TRP A 227 -18.66 -5.54 30.33
C TRP A 227 -18.37 -7.01 30.57
N THR A 228 -19.41 -7.84 30.51
CA THR A 228 -19.30 -9.28 30.68
C THR A 228 -19.52 -9.95 29.33
N PRO A 229 -18.56 -10.73 28.82
CA PRO A 229 -18.71 -11.38 27.54
C PRO A 229 -19.77 -12.48 27.59
N TYR A 230 -20.44 -12.66 26.47
CA TYR A 230 -21.34 -13.77 26.20
C TYR A 230 -20.60 -14.91 25.47
N PRO A 231 -21.08 -16.15 25.62
CA PRO A 231 -20.46 -17.28 24.94
C PRO A 231 -20.70 -17.17 23.43
N VAL A 232 -19.64 -16.86 22.67
CA VAL A 232 -19.70 -16.93 21.20
C VAL A 232 -19.99 -18.37 20.79
N PRO A 233 -21.13 -18.64 20.12
CA PRO A 233 -21.52 -20.01 19.81
C PRO A 233 -20.49 -20.64 18.86
N LYS A 234 -20.12 -21.89 19.17
CA LYS A 234 -19.18 -22.64 18.34
C LYS A 234 -19.97 -23.41 17.31
N ALA A 235 -19.63 -23.20 16.04
CA ALA A 235 -20.05 -24.10 14.97
C ALA A 235 -19.79 -25.57 15.37
N ALA A 236 -20.77 -26.44 15.12
CA ALA A 236 -20.67 -27.86 15.48
C ALA A 236 -19.41 -28.49 14.87
N ARG A 237 -18.77 -29.40 15.60
CA ARG A 237 -17.56 -30.08 15.10
C ARG A 237 -17.91 -30.87 13.84
N GLY A 238 -17.32 -30.50 12.71
CA GLY A 238 -17.61 -31.12 11.41
C GLY A 238 -18.67 -30.39 10.57
N SER A 239 -19.21 -29.27 11.05
CA SER A 239 -20.06 -28.42 10.23
C SER A 239 -19.25 -27.79 9.10
N GLU A 240 -19.79 -27.82 7.89
CA GLU A 240 -19.21 -27.19 6.69
C GLU A 240 -19.34 -25.65 6.70
N PHE A 241 -19.67 -25.02 7.83
CA PHE A 241 -19.77 -23.56 7.90
C PHE A 241 -18.44 -22.93 7.48
N ALA A 242 -18.43 -22.35 6.28
CA ALA A 242 -17.31 -21.60 5.78
C ALA A 242 -16.99 -20.51 6.80
N ARG A 243 -15.74 -20.46 7.26
CA ARG A 243 -15.24 -19.34 8.09
C ARG A 243 -14.35 -18.49 7.23
N VAL A 244 -14.52 -17.18 7.34
CA VAL A 244 -13.60 -16.22 6.78
C VAL A 244 -12.70 -15.67 7.89
N ARG A 245 -11.49 -15.30 7.49
CA ARG A 245 -10.51 -14.70 8.39
C ARG A 245 -10.59 -13.18 8.27
N LEU A 246 -11.13 -12.54 9.29
CA LEU A 246 -11.07 -11.09 9.46
C LEU A 246 -9.77 -10.73 10.21
N VAL A 247 -8.85 -10.03 9.53
CA VAL A 247 -7.57 -9.62 10.10
C VAL A 247 -7.68 -8.20 10.63
N THR A 248 -7.45 -8.03 11.92
CA THR A 248 -7.53 -6.74 12.63
C THR A 248 -6.35 -6.59 13.59
N HIS A 249 -6.24 -5.45 14.27
CA HIS A 249 -5.17 -5.15 15.21
C HIS A 249 -5.79 -4.63 16.52
N ALA A 250 -5.11 -4.83 17.64
CA ALA A 250 -5.48 -4.26 18.93
C ALA A 250 -4.20 -3.93 19.71
N ASP A 251 -4.28 -3.09 20.72
CA ASP A 251 -3.17 -2.76 21.61
C ASP A 251 -2.57 -4.04 22.22
N SER A 252 -1.25 -4.22 22.06
CA SER A 252 -0.55 -5.45 22.46
C SER A 252 -0.57 -5.65 23.97
N ASN A 253 -0.48 -4.56 24.74
CA ASN A 253 -0.53 -4.61 26.20
C ASN A 253 -1.94 -5.03 26.66
N LEU A 254 -3.00 -4.48 26.06
CA LEU A 254 -4.36 -4.92 26.34
C LEU A 254 -4.56 -6.40 26.00
N VAL A 255 -4.09 -6.86 24.83
CA VAL A 255 -4.21 -8.27 24.43
C VAL A 255 -3.47 -9.19 25.42
N ASP A 256 -2.27 -8.82 25.88
CA ASP A 256 -1.49 -9.61 26.84
C ASP A 256 -2.13 -9.64 28.23
N ARG A 257 -2.69 -8.51 28.69
CA ARG A 257 -3.46 -8.44 29.94
C ARG A 257 -4.71 -9.32 29.86
N VAL A 258 -5.46 -9.26 28.76
CA VAL A 258 -6.61 -10.12 28.53
C VAL A 258 -6.19 -11.59 28.50
N ARG A 259 -5.09 -11.93 27.82
CA ARG A 259 -4.56 -13.31 27.79
C ARG A 259 -4.22 -13.82 29.19
N THR A 260 -3.67 -12.95 30.03
CA THR A 260 -3.33 -13.25 31.42
C THR A 260 -4.59 -13.47 32.28
N MET A 261 -5.63 -12.67 32.07
CA MET A 261 -6.89 -12.75 32.82
C MET A 261 -7.87 -13.81 32.29
N ALA A 262 -7.69 -14.28 31.05
CA ALA A 262 -8.57 -15.22 30.37
C ALA A 262 -8.87 -16.51 31.16
N PRO A 263 -7.93 -17.16 31.88
CA PRO A 263 -8.24 -18.34 32.68
C PRO A 263 -9.25 -18.05 33.80
N GLN A 264 -9.08 -16.93 34.52
CA GLN A 264 -9.97 -16.52 35.61
C GLN A 264 -11.37 -16.17 35.09
N LEU A 265 -11.45 -15.42 33.98
CA LEU A 265 -12.72 -15.15 33.30
C LEU A 265 -13.39 -16.44 32.81
N SER A 266 -12.61 -17.40 32.31
CA SER A 266 -13.17 -18.66 31.84
C SER A 266 -13.79 -19.49 32.96
N GLU A 267 -13.13 -19.51 34.13
CA GLU A 267 -13.65 -20.18 35.32
C GLU A 267 -14.93 -19.49 35.83
N ALA A 268 -14.91 -18.15 35.94
CA ALA A 268 -16.04 -17.38 36.44
C ALA A 268 -17.29 -17.48 35.55
N LEU A 269 -17.11 -17.55 34.23
CA LEU A 269 -18.22 -17.54 33.26
C LEU A 269 -18.64 -18.93 32.79
N GLY A 270 -17.89 -19.98 33.15
CA GLY A 270 -18.21 -21.36 32.77
C GLY A 270 -17.94 -21.71 31.29
N PHE A 271 -17.28 -20.83 30.54
CA PHE A 271 -16.88 -21.11 29.15
C PHE A 271 -15.49 -20.56 28.84
N ARG A 272 -14.84 -21.10 27.81
CA ARG A 272 -13.48 -20.70 27.44
C ARG A 272 -13.45 -19.29 26.86
N VAL A 273 -12.80 -18.37 27.56
CA VAL A 273 -12.51 -17.00 27.13
C VAL A 273 -11.12 -16.94 26.51
N THR A 274 -10.99 -16.22 25.41
CA THR A 274 -9.72 -15.91 24.72
C THR A 274 -9.77 -14.47 24.21
N PRO A 275 -8.63 -13.83 23.91
CA PRO A 275 -8.66 -12.50 23.28
C PRO A 275 -9.50 -12.47 21.99
N GLN A 276 -9.48 -13.54 21.20
CA GLN A 276 -10.26 -13.63 19.96
C GLN A 276 -11.77 -13.75 20.23
N SER A 277 -12.19 -14.57 21.19
CA SER A 277 -13.62 -14.71 21.51
C SER A 277 -14.18 -13.42 22.11
N LEU A 278 -13.42 -12.75 22.97
CA LEU A 278 -13.79 -11.43 23.51
C LEU A 278 -13.92 -10.37 22.41
N ALA A 279 -12.96 -10.33 21.48
CA ALA A 279 -12.99 -9.42 20.34
C ALA A 279 -14.24 -9.63 19.46
N ILE A 280 -14.55 -10.89 19.14
CA ILE A 280 -15.73 -11.24 18.32
C ILE A 280 -17.01 -10.85 19.04
N ASP A 281 -17.15 -11.25 20.31
CA ASP A 281 -18.35 -10.99 21.09
C ASP A 281 -18.61 -9.49 21.30
N TYR A 282 -17.55 -8.73 21.62
CA TYR A 282 -17.67 -7.29 21.78
C TYR A 282 -18.08 -6.61 20.48
N LEU A 283 -17.49 -6.99 19.33
CA LEU A 283 -17.88 -6.43 18.03
C LEU A 283 -19.33 -6.77 17.67
N ILE A 284 -19.81 -7.97 18.02
CA ILE A 284 -21.22 -8.35 17.81
C ILE A 284 -22.13 -7.45 18.65
N SER A 285 -21.81 -7.30 19.93
CA SER A 285 -22.62 -6.52 20.88
C SER A 285 -22.62 -5.02 20.56
N GLU A 286 -21.44 -4.45 20.30
CA GLU A 286 -21.28 -3.03 19.97
C GLU A 286 -22.04 -2.65 18.69
N LEU A 287 -22.09 -3.56 17.71
CA LEU A 287 -22.77 -3.31 16.43
C LEU A 287 -24.23 -3.75 16.38
N GLY A 288 -24.76 -4.33 17.47
CA GLY A 288 -26.13 -4.86 17.51
C GLY A 288 -26.34 -5.98 16.49
N LEU A 289 -25.40 -6.95 16.43
CA LEU A 289 -25.39 -8.05 15.46
C LEU A 289 -25.78 -9.40 16.10
N GLU A 290 -26.39 -9.41 17.28
CA GLU A 290 -26.74 -10.62 18.04
C GLU A 290 -27.67 -11.54 17.25
N ASP A 291 -28.76 -11.01 16.67
CA ASP A 291 -29.71 -11.79 15.86
C ASP A 291 -29.03 -12.45 14.66
N LEU A 292 -28.07 -11.75 14.04
CA LEU A 292 -27.30 -12.29 12.92
C LEU A 292 -26.31 -13.36 13.40
N ALA A 293 -25.64 -13.13 14.53
CA ALA A 293 -24.74 -14.10 15.13
C ALA A 293 -25.51 -15.39 15.48
N ASP A 294 -26.69 -15.29 16.09
CA ASP A 294 -27.55 -16.43 16.41
C ASP A 294 -28.02 -17.17 15.15
N ALA A 295 -28.33 -16.45 14.07
CA ALA A 295 -28.70 -17.06 12.79
C ALA A 295 -27.53 -17.81 12.14
N GLU A 296 -26.30 -17.29 12.22
CA GLU A 296 -25.12 -17.84 11.55
C GLU A 296 -24.43 -18.96 12.35
N TYR A 297 -24.41 -18.84 13.67
CA TYR A 297 -23.81 -19.84 14.56
C TYR A 297 -24.81 -20.89 15.07
N GLY A 298 -26.11 -20.62 14.91
CA GLY A 298 -27.18 -21.32 15.60
C GLY A 298 -27.47 -20.72 16.99
N PRO A 299 -28.66 -20.95 17.57
CA PRO A 299 -28.96 -20.48 18.92
C PRO A 299 -27.89 -21.01 19.87
N THR A 300 -27.47 -20.19 20.84
CA THR A 300 -26.58 -20.62 21.94
C THR A 300 -27.22 -21.79 22.68
N GLY A 301 -26.95 -23.01 22.21
CA GLY A 301 -27.52 -24.24 22.73
C GLY A 301 -26.64 -24.81 23.83
N GLY A 302 -27.05 -24.59 25.09
CA GLY A 302 -26.50 -25.25 26.28
C GLY A 302 -26.09 -24.30 27.37
#